data_AF-A0A1T5EJ38-F1
#
_entry.id   AF-A0A1T5EJ38-F1
#
_cell.length_a   1.000
_cell.length_b   1.000
_cell.length_c   1.000
_cell.angle_alpha   90.00
_cell.angle_beta   90.00
_cell.angle_gamma   90.00
#
_symmetry.space_group_name_H-M   'P 1'
#
loop_
_entity.id
_entity.type
_entity.pdbx_description
1 polymer ?
#
loop_
_entity_poly.entity_id
_entity_poly.type
_entity_poly.pdbx_seq_one_letter_code
_entity_poly.pdbx_strand_id
1 'polypeptide(L)'
;MFTVIGIMLSGILAGYLLRSRKEMRFTGRLISYTIFLLLFLLGISVGNNEAIVNNLPEIGGKAFLIAVSATLGSLICAWVVYRYFFKKEGES
;
A
#
# COMPACT_ATOMS: atom_id res chain seq x y z
N MET A 1 -7.45 1.80 19.02
CA MET A 1 -8.28 1.14 17.99
C MET A 1 -9.50 1.98 17.64
N PHE A 2 -10.43 2.22 18.58
CA PHE A 2 -11.62 3.05 18.34
C PHE A 2 -11.34 4.46 17.82
N THR A 3 -10.30 5.14 18.33
CA THR A 3 -9.90 6.47 17.85
C THR A 3 -9.49 6.46 16.38
N VAL A 4 -8.77 5.43 15.95
CA VAL A 4 -8.33 5.28 14.55
C VAL A 4 -9.54 5.06 13.65
N ILE A 5 -10.44 4.16 14.05
CA ILE A 5 -11.70 3.90 13.34
C ILE A 5 -12.54 5.17 13.24
N GLY A 6 -12.68 5.92 14.34
CA GLY A 6 -13.42 7.18 14.38
C GLY A 6 -12.86 8.23 13.42
N ILE A 7 -11.54 8.40 13.39
CA ILE A 7 -10.86 9.31 12.46
C ILE A 7 -11.07 8.87 11.00
N MET A 8 -10.95 7.57 10.70
CA MET A 8 -11.22 7.06 9.35
C MET A 8 -12.65 7.33 8.90
N LEU A 9 -13.64 7.06 9.76
CA LEU A 9 -15.05 7.32 9.48
C LEU A 9 -15.30 8.81 9.25
N SER A 10 -14.73 9.69 10.08
CA SER A 10 -14.84 11.13 9.89
C SER A 10 -14.21 11.60 8.57
N GLY A 11 -13.08 11.01 8.17
CA GLY A 11 -12.40 11.32 6.92
C GLY A 11 -13.22 10.91 5.69
N ILE A 12 -13.90 9.76 5.75
CA ILE A 12 -14.83 9.31 4.70
C ILE A 12 -16.05 10.24 4.63
N LEU A 13 -16.63 10.61 5.78
CA LEU A 13 -17.78 11.52 5.84
C LEU A 13 -17.43 12.90 5.28
N ALA A 14 -16.28 13.44 5.66
CA ALA A 14 -15.76 14.70 5.14
C ALA A 14 -15.51 14.60 3.63
N GLY A 15 -14.84 13.53 3.17
CA GLY A 15 -14.63 13.27 1.74
C GLY A 15 -15.93 13.16 0.94
N TYR A 16 -16.98 12.59 1.53
CA TYR A 16 -18.30 12.49 0.92
C TYR A 16 -19.02 13.84 0.82
N LEU A 17 -19.00 14.67 1.87
CA LEU A 17 -19.55 16.03 1.83
C LEU A 17 -18.84 16.92 0.79
N LEU A 18 -17.50 16.81 0.69
CA LEU A 18 -16.71 17.61 -0.25
C LEU A 18 -16.79 17.12 -1.71
N ARG A 19 -17.36 15.92 -1.96
CA ARG A 19 -17.51 15.34 -3.32
C ARG A 19 -18.30 16.21 -4.29
N SER A 20 -19.16 17.10 -3.80
CA SER A 20 -19.95 18.00 -4.66
C SER A 20 -19.12 19.09 -5.36
N ARG A 21 -17.88 19.36 -4.92
CA ARG A 21 -16.98 20.32 -5.57
C ARG A 21 -16.11 19.56 -6.59
N LYS A 22 -16.38 19.78 -7.88
CA LYS A 22 -15.77 19.10 -9.05
C LYS A 22 -14.24 19.27 -9.17
N GLU A 23 -13.61 20.12 -8.34
CA GLU A 23 -12.16 20.36 -8.28
C GLU A 23 -11.38 19.33 -7.44
N MET A 24 -11.79 18.06 -7.45
CA MET A 24 -11.12 16.97 -6.71
C MET A 24 -9.77 16.53 -7.31
N ARG A 25 -9.29 17.19 -8.37
CA ARG A 25 -7.94 16.94 -8.92
C ARG A 25 -6.82 17.40 -7.98
N PHE A 26 -7.09 18.36 -7.09
CA PHE A 26 -6.11 18.82 -6.11
C PHE A 26 -5.78 17.73 -5.07
N THR A 27 -6.78 16.92 -4.67
CA THR A 27 -6.62 15.84 -3.69
C THR A 27 -5.58 14.82 -4.12
N GLY A 28 -5.61 14.38 -5.39
CA GLY A 28 -4.62 13.43 -5.92
C GLY A 28 -3.19 13.99 -5.88
N ARG A 29 -3.03 15.27 -6.26
CA ARG A 29 -1.72 15.92 -6.23
C ARG A 29 -1.21 16.15 -4.80
N LEU A 30 -2.11 16.50 -3.88
CA LEU A 30 -1.79 16.68 -2.46
C LEU A 30 -1.37 15.35 -1.82
N ILE A 31 -2.07 14.25 -2.10
CA ILE A 31 -1.68 12.91 -1.65
C ILE A 31 -0.27 12.57 -2.15
N SER A 32 0.02 12.78 -3.44
CA SER A 32 1.36 12.51 -3.99
C SER A 32 2.44 13.33 -3.30
N TYR A 33 2.21 14.63 -3.05
CA TYR A 33 3.17 15.46 -2.32
C TYR A 33 3.35 14.99 -0.86
N THR A 34 2.27 14.59 -0.19
CA THR A 34 2.36 14.03 1.17
C THR A 34 3.14 12.73 1.18
N ILE A 35 2.88 11.81 0.25
CA ILE A 35 3.65 10.55 0.14
C ILE A 35 5.13 10.85 -0.07
N PHE A 36 5.46 11.78 -0.98
CA PHE A 36 6.85 12.16 -1.22
C PHE A 36 7.51 12.73 0.04
N LEU A 37 6.82 13.64 0.74
CA LEU A 37 7.31 14.22 1.99
C LEU A 37 7.50 13.15 3.08
N LEU A 38 6.56 12.21 3.22
CA LEU A 38 6.64 11.11 4.17
C LEU A 38 7.80 10.16 3.84
N LEU A 39 7.99 9.80 2.57
CA LEU A 39 9.11 8.98 2.13
C LEU A 39 10.46 9.67 2.36
N PHE A 40 10.53 10.98 2.12
CA PHE A 40 11.72 11.77 2.42
C PHE A 40 12.03 11.79 3.91
N LEU A 41 11.02 12.06 4.75
CA LEU A 41 11.17 12.11 6.20
C LEU A 41 11.52 10.73 6.79
N LEU A 42 10.94 9.66 6.22
CA LEU A 42 11.29 8.28 6.53
C LEU A 42 12.76 8.00 6.18
N GLY A 43 13.20 8.42 5.00
CA GLY A 43 14.59 8.27 4.55
C GLY A 43 15.57 8.94 5.51
N ILE A 44 15.28 10.17 5.97
CA ILE A 44 16.10 10.86 6.98
C ILE A 44 16.10 10.09 8.31
N SER A 45 14.92 9.68 8.78
CA SER A 45 14.78 8.98 10.07
C SER A 45 15.52 7.64 10.09
N VAL A 46 15.47 6.91 8.98
CA VAL A 46 16.18 5.63 8.80
C VAL A 46 17.67 5.86 8.63
N GLY A 47 18.07 6.84 7.81
CA GLY A 47 19.48 7.13 7.53
C GLY A 47 20.26 7.67 8.73
N ASN A 48 19.59 8.40 9.63
CA ASN A 48 20.21 8.91 10.87
C ASN A 48 20.26 7.85 11.99
N ASN A 49 19.67 6.68 11.80
CA ASN A 49 19.67 5.60 12.79
C ASN A 49 20.72 4.55 12.42
N GLU A 50 21.92 4.67 13.00
CA GLU A 50 23.04 3.76 12.75
C GLU A 50 22.67 2.28 12.97
N ALA A 51 21.81 1.97 13.95
CA ALA A 51 21.36 0.60 14.18
C ALA A 51 20.52 0.06 13.02
N ILE A 52 19.69 0.91 12.40
CA ILE A 52 18.94 0.50 11.19
C ILE A 52 19.89 0.41 10.01
N VAL A 53 20.75 1.43 9.78
CA VAL A 53 21.67 1.47 8.63
C VAL A 53 22.61 0.28 8.61
N ASN A 54 23.21 -0.10 9.74
CA ASN A 54 24.11 -1.24 9.83
C ASN A 54 23.39 -2.59 9.60
N ASN A 55 22.10 -2.66 9.93
CA ASN A 55 21.27 -3.86 9.71
C ASN A 55 20.43 -3.79 8.42
N LEU A 56 20.56 -2.73 7.59
CA LEU A 56 19.82 -2.58 6.34
C LEU A 56 19.99 -3.77 5.39
N PRO A 57 21.19 -4.37 5.22
CA PRO A 57 21.33 -5.55 4.37
C PRO A 57 20.50 -6.74 4.86
N GLU A 58 20.43 -6.94 6.18
CA GLU A 58 19.66 -8.04 6.77
C GLU A 58 18.15 -7.76 6.69
N ILE A 59 17.71 -6.55 7.06
CA ILE A 59 16.31 -6.11 7.01
C ILE A 59 15.83 -6.13 5.55
N GLY A 60 16.63 -5.60 4.63
CA GLY A 60 16.36 -5.57 3.20
C GLY A 60 16.30 -6.96 2.59
N GLY A 61 17.23 -7.85 2.96
CA GLY A 61 17.21 -9.25 2.53
C GLY A 61 15.96 -10.01 2.99
N LYS A 62 15.58 -9.85 4.27
CA LYS A 62 14.33 -10.40 4.81
C LYS A 62 13.11 -9.83 4.08
N ALA A 63 13.06 -8.51 3.90
CA ALA A 63 11.97 -7.84 3.19
C ALA A 63 11.86 -8.30 1.73
N PHE A 64 12.98 -8.48 1.04
CA PHE A 64 13.01 -8.98 -0.33
C PHE A 64 12.47 -10.41 -0.42
N LEU A 65 12.89 -11.30 0.48
CA LEU A 65 12.38 -12.67 0.52
C LEU A 65 10.87 -12.70 0.79
N ILE A 66 10.39 -11.87 1.71
CA ILE A 66 8.95 -11.73 1.98
C ILE A 66 8.22 -11.20 0.73
N ALA A 67 8.74 -10.18 0.06
CA ALA A 67 8.13 -9.60 -1.13
C ALA A 67 8.02 -10.62 -2.28
N VAL A 68 9.09 -11.37 -2.55
CA VAL A 68 9.11 -12.41 -3.59
C VAL A 68 8.15 -13.54 -3.23
N SER A 69 8.22 -14.06 -2.00
CA SER A 69 7.33 -15.15 -1.57
C SER A 69 5.86 -14.75 -1.58
N ALA A 70 5.52 -13.54 -1.11
CA ALA A 70 4.16 -13.01 -1.14
C ALA A 70 3.65 -12.82 -2.58
N THR A 71 4.49 -12.30 -3.48
CA THR A 71 4.14 -12.11 -4.89
C THR A 71 3.91 -13.44 -5.60
N LEU A 72 4.82 -14.41 -5.41
CA LEU A 72 4.67 -15.76 -5.96
C LEU A 72 3.44 -16.47 -5.40
N GLY A 73 3.20 -16.38 -4.09
CA GLY A 73 2.01 -16.93 -3.46
C GLY A 73 0.73 -16.33 -4.03
N SER A 74 0.69 -15.00 -4.19
CA SER A 74 -0.46 -14.31 -4.80
C SER A 74 -0.68 -14.75 -6.25
N LEU A 75 0.40 -14.95 -7.02
CA LEU A 75 0.32 -15.38 -8.42
C LEU A 75 -0.20 -16.82 -8.53
N ILE A 76 0.28 -17.73 -7.67
CA ILE A 76 -0.18 -19.13 -7.60
C ILE A 76 -1.66 -19.16 -7.23
N CYS A 77 -2.08 -18.42 -6.19
CA CYS A 77 -3.48 -18.34 -5.79
C CYS A 77 -4.36 -17.78 -6.93
N ALA A 78 -3.94 -16.71 -7.59
CA ALA A 78 -4.65 -16.15 -8.74
C ALA A 78 -4.76 -17.17 -9.89
N TRP A 79 -3.69 -17.92 -10.17
CA TRP A 79 -3.69 -18.97 -11.18
C TRP A 79 -4.62 -20.13 -10.84
N VAL A 80 -4.66 -20.57 -9.57
CA VAL A 80 -5.60 -21.58 -9.08
C VAL A 80 -7.04 -21.10 -9.26
N VAL A 81 -7.36 -19.88 -8.82
CA VAL A 81 -8.69 -19.29 -9.00
C VAL A 81 -9.06 -19.24 -10.48
N TYR A 82 -8.15 -18.78 -11.34
CA TYR A 82 -8.35 -18.75 -12.79
C TYR A 82 -8.62 -20.16 -13.37
N ARG A 83 -7.84 -21.17 -12.96
CA ARG A 83 -7.98 -22.55 -13.43
C ARG A 83 -9.31 -23.19 -13.00
N TYR A 84 -9.76 -22.95 -11.77
CA TYR A 84 -10.96 -23.58 -11.22
C TYR A 84 -12.26 -22.87 -11.59
N PHE A 85 -12.27 -21.53 -11.63
CA PHE A 85 -13.47 -20.75 -11.94
C PHE A 85 -13.60 -20.40 -13.42
N PHE A 86 -12.51 -20.00 -14.09
CA PHE A 86 -12.59 -19.43 -15.45
C PHE A 86 -12.25 -20.42 -16.57
N LYS A 87 -11.40 -21.43 -16.32
CA LYS A 87 -11.05 -22.42 -17.36
C LYS A 87 -12.15 -23.49 -17.60
N LYS A 88 -13.26 -23.48 -16.88
CA LYS A 88 -14.38 -24.42 -17.06
C LYS A 88 -15.43 -24.00 -18.09
N GLU A 89 -15.36 -22.78 -18.62
CA GLU A 89 -16.34 -22.25 -19.59
C GLU A 89 -15.81 -22.21 -21.04
N GLY A 90 -14.61 -22.75 -21.30
CA GLY A 90 -13.94 -22.70 -22.61
C GLY A 90 -13.80 -24.04 -23.34
N GLU A 91 -14.51 -25.09 -22.91
CA GLU A 91 -14.64 -26.35 -23.66
C GLU A 91 -16.11 -26.59 -24.00
N SER A 92 -16.54 -26.00 -25.10
CA SER A 92 -17.66 -26.45 -25.94
C SER A 92 -17.30 -26.18 -27.38
#